data_AF-A0A7C5TR47-F1
#
_entry.id   AF-A0A7C5TR47-F1
#
_cell.length_a   1.000
_cell.length_b   1.000
_cell.length_c   1.000
_cell.angle_alpha   90.00
_cell.angle_beta   90.00
_cell.angle_gamma   90.00
#
_symmetry.space_group_name_H-M   'P 1'
#
loop_
_entity.id
_entity.type
_entity.pdbx_description
1 polymer ?
#
loop_
_entity_poly.entity_id
_entity_poly.type
_entity_poly.pdbx_seq_one_letter_code
_entity_poly.pdbx_strand_id
1 'polypeptide(L)'
;HARVAVAGPDTPYGEPERVHFPVRQNFEQIAPLLETDAEREQLERLRRWAEDQYVRLLPVLAARKREGFVRECHGDMHLGNMALVDGELVIFDCIEFNDNLRWIDVISEAAFFVMDMEARGQPALAARFLDTYLAHTGDYAGTAVLRYYQAYRAMVRAKVARIRLAQPGLDEREAAEARTQYATYVGLAERYAAPPRPALLLTAGVAGAGKTTGSEGLLAALGAVRVRSDVERKRLFGLPPEARTASAADQGIYTPEAHRRTYARLLELADTVLAAGLPVVVDATFLLPEHRAPFRDLARRRGVPFAILAFEAPEEVLAARVRERAAAGADASEADVEIMRRQLGRWRPPAPEEADRVLRFGPDGGPEAVVRAVHDWLGGGR
;
A
#
# COMPACT_ATOMS: atom_id res chain seq x y z
N HIS A 1 -3.99 1.90 16.09
CA HIS A 1 -3.13 3.10 16.17
C HIS A 1 -3.83 4.38 16.65
N ALA A 2 -5.00 4.79 16.12
CA ALA A 2 -5.61 6.09 16.44
C ALA A 2 -5.87 6.35 17.95
N ARG A 3 -6.07 5.28 18.74
CA ARG A 3 -6.41 5.33 20.17
C ARG A 3 -5.22 5.18 21.13
N VAL A 4 -4.05 4.80 20.64
CA VAL A 4 -2.86 4.62 21.50
C VAL A 4 -2.10 5.94 21.66
N ALA A 5 -1.24 6.01 22.68
CA ALA A 5 -0.48 7.20 23.02
C ALA A 5 0.44 7.65 21.87
N VAL A 6 0.63 8.96 21.75
CA VAL A 6 1.48 9.61 20.76
C VAL A 6 2.76 10.07 21.45
N ALA A 7 3.92 9.83 20.85
CA ALA A 7 5.19 10.26 21.40
C ALA A 7 5.23 11.79 21.46
N GLY A 8 5.48 12.34 22.65
CA GLY A 8 5.63 13.78 22.83
C GLY A 8 6.88 14.32 22.10
N PRO A 9 6.90 15.62 21.73
CA PRO A 9 8.02 16.21 21.02
C PRO A 9 9.34 16.10 21.80
N ASP A 10 9.29 16.22 23.12
CA ASP A 10 10.45 16.15 24.03
C ASP A 10 10.84 14.71 24.40
N THR A 11 10.02 13.73 24.05
CA THR A 11 10.38 12.33 24.25
C THR A 11 11.39 11.93 23.18
N PRO A 12 12.37 11.08 23.47
CA PRO A 12 13.38 10.74 22.48
C PRO A 12 12.91 9.67 21.48
N TYR A 13 11.70 9.13 21.65
CA TYR A 13 11.17 8.07 20.78
C TYR A 13 10.91 8.58 19.37
N GLY A 14 11.17 7.72 18.38
CA GLY A 14 11.00 8.05 16.97
C GLY A 14 11.95 9.10 16.40
N GLU A 15 12.94 9.57 17.16
CA GLU A 15 14.03 10.35 16.59
C GLU A 15 14.74 9.54 15.51
N PRO A 16 15.17 10.14 14.38
CA PRO A 16 15.72 9.40 13.26
C PRO A 16 16.86 8.44 13.66
N GLU A 17 17.78 8.87 14.52
CA GLU A 17 18.88 8.05 15.01
C GLU A 17 18.38 6.85 15.82
N ARG A 18 17.33 7.04 16.63
CA ARG A 18 16.72 5.96 17.44
C ARG A 18 15.94 4.97 16.59
N VAL A 19 15.32 5.45 15.50
CA VAL A 19 14.68 4.58 14.51
C VAL A 19 15.73 3.75 13.78
N HIS A 20 16.88 4.35 13.42
CA HIS A 20 17.92 3.68 12.64
C HIS A 20 18.80 2.74 13.47
N PHE A 21 19.00 3.03 14.76
CA PHE A 21 19.82 2.24 15.66
C PHE A 21 19.51 0.73 15.63
N PRO A 22 18.27 0.25 15.84
CA PRO A 22 17.97 -1.18 15.78
C PRO A 22 18.09 -1.76 14.36
N VAL A 23 18.01 -0.92 13.32
CA VAL A 23 18.26 -1.36 11.93
C VAL A 23 19.72 -1.74 11.77
N ARG A 24 20.65 -0.90 12.23
CA ARG A 24 22.09 -1.18 12.23
C ARG A 24 22.46 -2.40 13.04
N GLN A 25 21.90 -2.52 14.25
CA GLN A 25 22.17 -3.65 15.13
C GLN A 25 21.83 -4.99 14.48
N ASN A 26 20.82 -5.06 13.61
CA ASN A 26 20.51 -6.30 12.91
C ASN A 26 21.68 -6.79 12.05
N PHE A 27 22.36 -5.88 11.33
CA PHE A 27 23.52 -6.23 10.51
C PHE A 27 24.72 -6.63 11.38
N GLU A 28 25.00 -5.87 12.45
CA GLU A 28 26.08 -6.15 13.39
C GLU A 28 25.91 -7.53 14.08
N GLN A 29 24.67 -7.92 14.39
CA GLN A 29 24.34 -9.17 15.06
C GLN A 29 24.29 -10.38 14.10
N ILE A 30 23.96 -10.17 12.82
CA ILE A 30 23.97 -11.25 11.82
C ILE A 30 25.39 -11.54 11.32
N ALA A 31 26.21 -10.52 11.12
CA ALA A 31 27.55 -10.64 10.53
C ALA A 31 28.43 -11.77 11.13
N PRO A 32 28.56 -11.94 12.45
CA PRO A 32 29.38 -13.01 13.02
C PRO A 32 28.78 -14.42 12.86
N LEU A 33 27.52 -14.53 12.43
CA LEU A 33 26.77 -15.79 12.26
C LEU A 33 26.72 -16.26 10.81
N LEU A 34 27.43 -15.58 9.90
CA LEU A 34 27.48 -15.92 8.48
C LEU A 34 28.63 -16.90 8.19
N GLU A 35 28.39 -17.87 7.33
CA GLU A 35 29.32 -18.96 7.06
C GLU A 35 30.06 -18.73 5.74
N THR A 36 29.39 -18.15 4.75
CA THR A 36 29.90 -18.01 3.39
C THR A 36 30.18 -16.56 2.99
N ASP A 37 31.08 -16.35 2.04
CA ASP A 37 31.36 -15.01 1.51
C ASP A 37 30.18 -14.42 0.75
N ALA A 38 29.39 -15.27 0.07
CA ALA A 38 28.17 -14.85 -0.62
C ALA A 38 27.13 -14.24 0.36
N GLU A 39 26.97 -14.84 1.54
CA GLU A 39 26.11 -14.28 2.59
C GLU A 39 26.65 -12.96 3.12
N ARG A 40 27.97 -12.84 3.32
CA ARG A 40 28.60 -11.60 3.79
C ARG A 40 28.40 -10.47 2.79
N GLU A 41 28.59 -10.75 1.50
CA GLU A 41 28.32 -9.79 0.42
C GLU A 41 26.84 -9.39 0.36
N GLN A 42 25.93 -10.35 0.51
CA GLN A 42 24.48 -10.10 0.54
C GLN A 42 24.10 -9.17 1.70
N LEU A 43 24.58 -9.47 2.90
CA LEU A 43 24.33 -8.66 4.09
C LEU A 43 24.89 -7.25 3.91
N GLU A 44 26.10 -7.13 3.36
CA GLU A 44 26.75 -5.84 3.15
C GLU A 44 26.03 -4.97 2.11
N ARG A 45 25.49 -5.56 1.03
CA ARG A 45 24.62 -4.82 0.07
C ARG A 45 23.39 -4.25 0.76
N LEU A 46 22.71 -5.06 1.58
CA LEU A 46 21.54 -4.63 2.33
C LEU A 46 21.88 -3.57 3.39
N ARG A 47 23.03 -3.70 4.06
CA ARG A 47 23.51 -2.71 5.02
C ARG A 47 23.75 -1.36 4.34
N ARG A 48 24.48 -1.32 3.23
CA ARG A 48 24.71 -0.09 2.46
C ARG A 48 23.40 0.54 2.00
N TRP A 49 22.48 -0.28 1.49
CA TRP A 49 21.16 0.21 1.11
C TRP A 49 20.42 0.83 2.30
N ALA A 50 20.43 0.19 3.48
CA ALA A 50 19.75 0.70 4.67
C ALA A 50 20.34 2.03 5.16
N GLU A 51 21.66 2.18 5.13
CA GLU A 51 22.36 3.44 5.46
C GLU A 51 22.01 4.55 4.45
N ASP A 52 22.06 4.24 3.15
CA ASP A 52 21.70 5.20 2.08
C ASP A 52 20.24 5.64 2.18
N GLN A 53 19.32 4.72 2.47
CA GLN A 53 17.91 5.05 2.67
C GLN A 53 17.71 5.88 3.92
N TYR A 54 18.40 5.56 5.02
CA TYR A 54 18.31 6.34 6.25
C TYR A 54 18.66 7.81 6.00
N VAL A 55 19.80 8.08 5.34
CA VAL A 55 20.21 9.45 5.00
C VAL A 55 19.13 10.17 4.16
N ARG A 56 18.53 9.49 3.19
CA ARG A 56 17.46 10.07 2.35
C ARG A 56 16.17 10.31 3.15
N LEU A 57 15.87 9.47 4.13
CA LEU A 57 14.62 9.48 4.89
C LEU A 57 14.68 10.32 6.16
N LEU A 58 15.86 10.82 6.57
CA LEU A 58 16.03 11.75 7.70
C LEU A 58 14.92 12.81 7.81
N PRO A 59 14.64 13.63 6.76
CA PRO A 59 13.59 14.65 6.85
C PRO A 59 12.19 14.05 7.01
N VAL A 60 11.93 12.88 6.41
CA VAL A 60 10.63 12.20 6.50
C VAL A 60 10.43 11.63 7.90
N LEU A 61 11.43 10.95 8.47
CA LEU A 61 11.38 10.40 9.83
C LEU A 61 11.13 11.50 10.87
N ALA A 62 11.85 12.61 10.77
CA ALA A 62 11.65 13.78 11.64
C ALA A 62 10.24 14.39 11.49
N ALA A 63 9.73 14.49 10.26
CA ALA A 63 8.37 14.96 10.00
C ALA A 63 7.32 14.04 10.61
N ARG A 64 7.49 12.72 10.46
CA ARG A 64 6.55 11.73 10.98
C ARG A 64 6.46 11.75 12.51
N LYS A 65 7.58 11.94 13.20
CA LYS A 65 7.56 12.19 14.66
C LYS A 65 6.76 13.46 15.00
N ARG A 66 7.12 14.59 14.37
CA ARG A 66 6.48 15.89 14.63
C ARG A 66 4.97 15.88 14.36
N GLU A 67 4.53 15.08 13.39
CA GLU A 67 3.13 14.95 12.98
C GLU A 67 2.36 13.87 13.78
N GLY A 68 2.99 13.24 14.78
CA GLY A 68 2.33 12.32 15.71
C GLY A 68 2.11 10.90 15.15
N PHE A 69 2.92 10.49 14.18
CA PHE A 69 2.91 9.12 13.65
C PHE A 69 3.75 8.14 14.47
N VAL A 70 4.57 8.64 15.40
CA VAL A 70 5.28 7.80 16.38
C VAL A 70 4.38 7.58 17.58
N ARG A 71 4.06 6.32 17.88
CA ARG A 71 3.06 5.92 18.87
C ARG A 71 3.51 4.72 19.67
N GLU A 72 2.89 4.50 20.84
CA GLU A 72 3.07 3.28 21.64
C GLU A 72 2.30 2.11 21.01
N CYS A 73 2.93 1.55 19.98
CA CYS A 73 2.50 0.40 19.21
C CYS A 73 2.80 -0.92 19.96
N HIS A 74 2.54 -2.06 19.33
CA HIS A 74 2.92 -3.38 19.83
C HIS A 74 4.43 -3.64 19.74
N GLY A 75 5.07 -3.12 18.68
CA GLY A 75 6.50 -3.29 18.43
C GLY A 75 6.90 -4.61 17.76
N ASP A 76 6.09 -5.67 17.93
CA ASP A 76 6.30 -7.01 17.33
C ASP A 76 5.04 -7.59 16.65
N MET A 77 4.32 -6.76 15.88
CA MET A 77 3.03 -7.12 15.28
C MET A 77 3.19 -8.02 14.02
N HIS A 78 3.53 -9.30 14.22
CA HIS A 78 3.60 -10.32 13.15
C HIS A 78 2.65 -11.50 13.43
N LEU A 79 2.39 -12.37 12.45
CA LEU A 79 1.34 -13.41 12.57
C LEU A 79 1.66 -14.50 13.60
N GLY A 80 2.88 -14.57 14.13
CA GLY A 80 3.21 -15.47 15.24
C GLY A 80 2.68 -14.97 16.58
N ASN A 81 2.38 -13.67 16.68
CA ASN A 81 1.91 -12.96 17.86
C ASN A 81 0.42 -12.59 17.72
N MET A 82 -0.33 -13.37 16.93
CA MET A 82 -1.75 -13.17 16.66
C MET A 82 -2.49 -14.50 16.74
N ALA A 83 -3.64 -14.50 17.41
CA ALA A 83 -4.52 -15.65 17.49
C ALA A 83 -5.98 -15.22 17.37
N LEU A 84 -6.81 -16.11 16.83
CA LEU A 84 -8.27 -16.01 16.97
C LEU A 84 -8.66 -16.78 18.23
N VAL A 85 -9.08 -16.06 19.26
CA VAL A 85 -9.55 -16.63 20.54
C VAL A 85 -11.02 -16.29 20.66
N ASP A 86 -11.87 -17.32 20.72
CA ASP A 86 -13.33 -17.17 20.80
C ASP A 86 -13.94 -16.29 19.69
N GLY A 87 -13.34 -16.33 18.49
CA GLY A 87 -13.76 -15.54 17.33
C GLY A 87 -13.20 -14.11 17.29
N GLU A 88 -12.48 -13.68 18.32
CA GLU A 88 -11.87 -12.36 18.41
C GLU A 88 -10.38 -12.39 18.07
N LEU A 89 -9.90 -11.39 17.35
CA LEU A 89 -8.47 -11.22 17.06
C LEU A 89 -7.74 -10.71 18.31
N VAL A 90 -6.85 -11.54 18.85
CA VAL A 90 -5.97 -11.20 19.95
C VAL A 90 -4.55 -11.05 19.42
N ILE A 91 -3.95 -9.88 19.66
CA ILE A 91 -2.53 -9.63 19.44
C ILE A 91 -1.85 -9.69 20.81
N PHE A 92 -0.88 -10.58 20.97
CA PHE A 92 -0.22 -10.87 22.24
C PHE A 92 1.30 -10.76 22.12
N ASP A 93 2.02 -10.80 23.25
CA ASP A 93 3.49 -10.65 23.29
C ASP A 93 4.00 -9.26 22.82
N CYS A 94 3.40 -8.21 23.38
CA CYS A 94 3.82 -6.82 23.16
C CYS A 94 5.22 -6.58 23.75
N ILE A 95 6.06 -5.78 23.08
CA ILE A 95 7.41 -5.50 23.59
C ILE A 95 7.37 -4.59 24.83
N GLU A 96 7.54 -5.18 26.01
CA GLU A 96 7.56 -4.44 27.28
C GLU A 96 8.98 -4.04 27.72
N PHE A 97 10.00 -4.80 27.32
CA PHE A 97 11.37 -4.67 27.84
C PHE A 97 12.20 -3.52 27.23
N ASN A 98 11.78 -2.96 26.10
CA ASN A 98 12.47 -1.83 25.46
C ASN A 98 11.48 -0.89 24.77
N ASP A 99 11.28 0.27 25.38
CA ASP A 99 10.37 1.30 24.90
C ASP A 99 10.66 1.72 23.45
N ASN A 100 11.93 1.79 23.02
CA ASN A 100 12.27 2.22 21.65
C ASN A 100 11.83 1.22 20.57
N LEU A 101 11.47 -0.01 20.97
CA LEU A 101 10.96 -1.02 20.04
C LEU A 101 9.43 -1.02 19.92
N ARG A 102 8.71 -0.43 20.90
CA ARG A 102 7.25 -0.27 20.85
C ARG A 102 6.78 1.16 20.58
N TRP A 103 7.57 2.17 20.94
CA TRP A 103 7.34 3.56 20.56
C TRP A 103 7.90 3.82 19.16
N ILE A 104 7.13 3.40 18.15
CA ILE A 104 7.56 3.35 16.76
C ILE A 104 6.58 4.08 15.85
N ASP A 105 7.03 4.30 14.63
CA ASP A 105 6.16 4.77 13.56
C ASP A 105 5.05 3.75 13.28
N VAL A 106 3.81 4.21 13.15
CA VAL A 106 2.66 3.35 12.82
C VAL A 106 2.80 2.60 11.49
N ILE A 107 3.58 3.13 10.54
CA ILE A 107 3.91 2.41 9.30
C ILE A 107 4.96 1.34 9.57
N SER A 108 5.84 1.49 10.56
CA SER A 108 6.76 0.42 10.97
C SER A 108 6.01 -0.78 11.54
N GLU A 109 4.96 -0.54 12.33
CA GLU A 109 4.06 -1.58 12.84
C GLU A 109 3.31 -2.28 11.70
N ALA A 110 2.65 -1.51 10.83
CA ALA A 110 1.93 -2.05 9.67
C ALA A 110 2.85 -2.82 8.70
N ALA A 111 4.07 -2.32 8.47
CA ALA A 111 5.08 -2.94 7.62
C ALA A 111 5.49 -4.32 8.14
N PHE A 112 5.52 -4.53 9.45
CA PHE A 112 5.86 -5.83 10.02
C PHE A 112 4.81 -6.88 9.65
N PHE A 113 3.54 -6.55 9.81
CA PHE A 113 2.44 -7.43 9.46
C PHE A 113 2.39 -7.74 7.95
N VAL A 114 2.51 -6.71 7.10
CA VAL A 114 2.54 -6.86 5.64
C VAL A 114 3.71 -7.76 5.21
N MET A 115 4.90 -7.51 5.76
CA MET A 115 6.10 -8.31 5.48
C MET A 115 5.92 -9.78 5.87
N ASP A 116 5.34 -10.06 7.04
CA ASP A 116 5.13 -11.42 7.49
C ASP A 116 4.07 -12.17 6.67
N MET A 117 3.02 -11.48 6.18
CA MET A 117 2.08 -12.05 5.22
C MET A 117 2.75 -12.44 3.90
N GLU A 118 3.62 -11.56 3.37
CA GLU A 118 4.37 -11.85 2.14
C GLU A 118 5.34 -13.02 2.33
N ALA A 119 6.03 -13.09 3.49
CA ALA A 119 6.91 -14.20 3.83
C ALA A 119 6.18 -15.56 3.89
N ARG A 120 4.88 -15.54 4.22
CA ARG A 120 4.00 -16.72 4.29
C ARG A 120 3.24 -17.00 2.99
N GLY A 121 3.61 -16.34 1.88
CA GLY A 121 3.00 -16.56 0.58
C GLY A 121 1.58 -15.99 0.45
N GLN A 122 1.25 -14.95 1.22
CA GLN A 122 -0.06 -14.29 1.19
C GLN A 122 0.01 -12.82 0.71
N PRO A 123 0.62 -12.52 -0.46
CA PRO A 123 0.79 -11.14 -0.92
C PRO A 123 -0.54 -10.43 -1.22
N ALA A 124 -1.58 -11.18 -1.62
CA ALA A 124 -2.90 -10.60 -1.87
C ALA A 124 -3.57 -10.09 -0.59
N LEU A 125 -3.44 -10.84 0.52
CA LEU A 125 -3.93 -10.40 1.82
C LEU A 125 -3.10 -9.24 2.37
N ALA A 126 -1.77 -9.26 2.15
CA ALA A 126 -0.87 -8.18 2.54
C ALA A 126 -1.25 -6.86 1.83
N ALA A 127 -1.45 -6.91 0.51
CA ALA A 127 -1.87 -5.77 -0.28
C ALA A 127 -3.26 -5.26 0.14
N ARG A 128 -4.22 -6.16 0.40
CA ARG A 128 -5.56 -5.77 0.88
C ARG A 128 -5.50 -5.09 2.24
N PHE A 129 -4.70 -5.60 3.17
CA PHE A 129 -4.50 -4.96 4.47
C PHE A 129 -3.91 -3.55 4.30
N LEU A 130 -2.83 -3.41 3.52
CA LEU A 130 -2.18 -2.12 3.31
C LEU A 130 -3.12 -1.12 2.63
N ASP A 131 -3.85 -1.53 1.58
CA ASP A 131 -4.85 -0.71 0.90
C ASP A 131 -5.91 -0.20 1.88
N THR A 132 -6.49 -1.13 2.65
CA THR A 132 -7.51 -0.80 3.65
C THR A 132 -6.96 0.13 4.73
N TYR A 133 -5.75 -0.14 5.22
CA TYR A 133 -5.09 0.67 6.24
C TYR A 133 -4.83 2.10 5.76
N LEU A 134 -4.30 2.28 4.54
CA LEU A 134 -4.05 3.59 3.95
C LEU A 134 -5.35 4.33 3.63
N ALA A 135 -6.37 3.64 3.09
CA ALA A 135 -7.68 4.23 2.83
C ALA A 135 -8.39 4.65 4.13
N HIS A 136 -8.24 3.89 5.21
CA HIS A 136 -8.83 4.21 6.50
C HIS A 136 -8.09 5.38 7.18
N THR A 137 -6.77 5.31 7.28
CA THR A 137 -5.96 6.32 7.99
C THR A 137 -5.74 7.59 7.19
N GLY A 138 -5.60 7.49 5.87
CA GLY A 138 -5.19 8.56 4.96
C GLY A 138 -3.69 8.85 4.99
N ASP A 139 -2.90 8.02 5.67
CA ASP A 139 -1.45 8.17 5.82
C ASP A 139 -0.69 7.70 4.55
N TYR A 140 -1.07 8.24 3.40
CA TYR A 140 -0.38 7.97 2.14
C TYR A 140 1.06 8.51 2.13
N ALA A 141 1.34 9.58 2.90
CA ALA A 141 2.70 10.09 3.10
C ALA A 141 3.62 9.04 3.77
N GLY A 142 3.05 8.16 4.61
CA GLY A 142 3.73 7.03 5.21
C GLY A 142 4.31 6.02 4.22
N THR A 143 3.84 5.99 2.97
CA THR A 143 4.43 5.13 1.94
C THR A 143 5.91 5.42 1.69
N ALA A 144 6.37 6.65 1.95
CA ALA A 144 7.77 7.05 1.81
C ALA A 144 8.73 6.23 2.70
N VAL A 145 8.27 5.74 3.87
CA VAL A 145 9.07 4.94 4.80
C VAL A 145 8.72 3.45 4.78
N LEU A 146 7.70 3.05 3.99
CA LEU A 146 7.16 1.69 3.99
C LEU A 146 8.21 0.63 3.64
N ARG A 147 8.86 0.73 2.47
CA ARG A 147 9.86 -0.26 2.02
C ARG A 147 11.07 -0.33 2.94
N TYR A 148 11.47 0.82 3.49
CA TYR A 148 12.52 0.91 4.51
C TYR A 148 12.16 0.10 5.75
N TYR A 149 10.95 0.29 6.30
CA TYR A 149 10.50 -0.48 7.44
C TYR A 149 10.26 -1.96 7.12
N GLN A 150 9.72 -2.30 5.96
CA GLN A 150 9.53 -3.69 5.56
C GLN A 150 10.87 -4.43 5.47
N ALA A 151 11.90 -3.81 4.87
CA ALA A 151 13.26 -4.36 4.85
C ALA A 151 13.84 -4.50 6.25
N TYR A 152 13.70 -3.48 7.11
CA TYR A 152 14.12 -3.56 8.50
C TYR A 152 13.45 -4.73 9.24
N ARG A 153 12.13 -4.89 9.13
CA ARG A 153 11.38 -5.96 9.80
C ARG A 153 11.73 -7.34 9.26
N ALA A 154 11.96 -7.46 7.95
CA ALA A 154 12.50 -8.68 7.36
C ALA A 154 13.88 -9.01 7.97
N MET A 155 14.77 -8.02 8.12
CA MET A 155 16.08 -8.22 8.76
C MET A 155 15.99 -8.58 10.25
N VAL A 156 14.97 -8.11 10.98
CA VAL A 156 14.70 -8.57 12.36
C VAL A 156 14.42 -10.07 12.37
N ARG A 157 13.55 -10.56 11.48
CA ARG A 157 13.21 -12.00 11.41
C ARG A 157 14.37 -12.85 10.90
N ALA A 158 15.15 -12.34 9.93
CA ALA A 158 16.38 -12.98 9.48
C ALA A 158 17.40 -13.13 10.61
N LYS A 159 17.57 -12.08 11.43
CA LYS A 159 18.42 -12.14 12.63
C LYS A 159 17.96 -13.21 13.60
N VAL A 160 16.67 -13.25 13.93
CA VAL A 160 16.11 -14.26 14.86
C VAL A 160 16.38 -15.67 14.34
N ALA A 161 16.19 -15.91 13.05
CA ALA A 161 16.48 -17.20 12.43
C ALA A 161 17.97 -17.58 12.54
N ARG A 162 18.90 -16.63 12.35
CA ARG A 162 20.34 -16.86 12.52
C ARG A 162 20.76 -17.12 13.95
N ILE A 163 20.21 -16.35 14.90
CA ILE A 163 20.46 -16.58 16.32
C ILE A 163 19.98 -17.96 16.72
N ARG A 164 18.77 -18.36 16.27
CA ARG A 164 18.25 -19.72 16.52
C ARG A 164 19.21 -20.75 15.96
N LEU A 165 19.63 -20.65 14.70
CA LEU A 165 20.56 -21.59 14.07
C LEU A 165 21.90 -21.74 14.82
N ALA A 166 22.37 -20.68 15.48
CA ALA A 166 23.60 -20.71 16.27
C ALA A 166 23.44 -21.30 17.69
N GLN A 167 22.21 -21.59 18.12
CA GLN A 167 21.95 -22.20 19.43
C GLN A 167 22.33 -23.69 19.44
N PRO A 168 22.96 -24.18 20.52
CA PRO A 168 23.24 -25.60 20.65
C PRO A 168 21.94 -26.39 20.86
N GLY A 169 21.92 -27.65 20.39
CA GLY A 169 20.83 -28.58 20.66
C GLY A 169 19.69 -28.60 19.64
N LEU A 170 19.81 -27.88 18.53
CA LEU A 170 18.90 -28.02 17.38
C LEU A 170 19.11 -29.38 16.70
N ASP A 171 18.00 -30.04 16.36
CA ASP A 171 18.07 -31.15 15.41
C ASP A 171 18.23 -30.65 13.96
N GLU A 172 18.53 -31.57 13.03
CA GLU A 172 18.76 -31.21 11.62
C GLU A 172 17.53 -30.58 10.96
N ARG A 173 16.32 -30.95 11.40
CA ARG A 173 15.07 -30.40 10.87
C ARG A 173 14.89 -28.95 11.33
N GLU A 174 15.11 -28.66 12.60
CA GLU A 174 15.02 -27.31 13.15
C GLU A 174 16.10 -26.40 12.57
N ALA A 175 17.32 -26.93 12.38
CA ALA A 175 18.40 -26.21 11.71
C ALA A 175 18.04 -25.90 10.24
N ALA A 176 17.48 -26.87 9.51
CA ALA A 176 17.01 -26.66 8.15
C ALA A 176 15.89 -25.61 8.08
N GLU A 177 14.92 -25.64 9.00
CA GLU A 177 13.86 -24.63 9.08
C GLU A 177 14.42 -23.22 9.33
N ALA A 178 15.36 -23.08 10.28
CA ALA A 178 16.00 -21.80 10.57
C ALA A 178 16.79 -21.26 9.36
N ARG A 179 17.49 -22.13 8.62
CA ARG A 179 18.16 -21.76 7.35
C ARG A 179 17.16 -21.28 6.30
N THR A 180 16.05 -21.98 6.12
CA THR A 180 14.98 -21.56 5.20
C THR A 180 14.37 -20.23 5.62
N GLN A 181 14.06 -20.03 6.90
CA GLN A 181 13.53 -18.76 7.41
C GLN A 181 14.51 -17.60 7.14
N TYR A 182 15.80 -17.78 7.43
CA TYR A 182 16.82 -16.78 7.10
C TYR A 182 16.80 -16.42 5.61
N ALA A 183 16.86 -17.43 4.73
CA ALA A 183 16.87 -17.22 3.28
C ALA A 183 15.60 -16.49 2.80
N THR A 184 14.43 -16.87 3.32
CA THR A 184 13.15 -16.21 3.00
C THR A 184 13.16 -14.73 3.38
N TYR A 185 13.56 -14.41 4.61
CA TYR A 185 13.49 -13.03 5.10
C TYR A 185 14.59 -12.14 4.51
N VAL A 186 15.81 -12.64 4.32
CA VAL A 186 16.86 -11.85 3.62
C VAL A 186 16.49 -11.63 2.16
N GLY A 187 15.97 -12.64 1.47
CA GLY A 187 15.47 -12.48 0.10
C GLY A 187 14.30 -11.48 0.02
N LEU A 188 13.45 -11.42 1.04
CA LEU A 188 12.38 -10.42 1.13
C LEU A 188 12.94 -9.00 1.36
N ALA A 189 13.96 -8.84 2.22
CA ALA A 189 14.68 -7.58 2.37
C ALA A 189 15.31 -7.10 1.05
N GLU A 190 15.91 -8.01 0.26
CA GLU A 190 16.44 -7.68 -1.08
C GLU A 190 15.35 -7.24 -2.06
N ARG A 191 14.15 -7.85 -2.01
CA ARG A 191 13.01 -7.40 -2.83
C ARG A 191 12.58 -5.98 -2.47
N TYR A 192 12.55 -5.62 -1.19
CA TYR A 192 12.26 -4.25 -0.77
C TYR A 192 13.40 -3.27 -1.06
N ALA A 193 14.64 -3.75 -1.13
CA ALA A 193 15.79 -2.94 -1.51
C ALA A 193 15.96 -2.77 -3.03
N ALA A 194 15.30 -3.60 -3.84
CA ALA A 194 15.40 -3.54 -5.29
C ALA A 194 14.93 -2.19 -5.86
N PRO A 195 15.48 -1.73 -7.00
CA PRO A 195 15.06 -0.49 -7.64
C PRO A 195 13.53 -0.41 -7.81
N PRO A 196 12.89 0.71 -7.42
CA PRO A 196 11.45 0.87 -7.52
C PRO A 196 10.98 0.82 -8.98
N ARG A 197 9.74 0.36 -9.18
CA ARG A 197 9.09 0.31 -10.50
C ARG A 197 7.72 1.00 -10.43
N PRO A 198 7.67 2.31 -10.19
CA PRO A 198 6.42 3.05 -10.10
C PRO A 198 5.73 3.07 -11.46
N ALA A 199 4.40 3.07 -11.44
CA ALA A 199 3.53 3.23 -12.60
C ALA A 199 2.24 3.92 -12.15
N LEU A 200 1.67 4.75 -13.02
CA LEU A 200 0.39 5.42 -12.77
C LEU A 200 -0.72 4.75 -13.59
N LEU A 201 -1.72 4.21 -12.90
CA LEU A 201 -2.86 3.54 -13.51
C LEU A 201 -4.14 4.30 -13.12
N LEU A 202 -4.93 4.75 -14.09
CA LEU A 202 -6.28 5.26 -13.82
C LEU A 202 -7.30 4.19 -14.13
N THR A 203 -8.29 4.01 -13.25
CA THR A 203 -9.54 3.39 -13.69
C THR A 203 -10.37 4.42 -14.46
N ALA A 204 -11.16 4.01 -15.44
CA ALA A 204 -12.08 4.91 -16.14
C ALA A 204 -13.35 4.14 -16.50
N GLY A 205 -14.51 4.75 -16.27
CA GLY A 205 -15.81 4.14 -16.53
C GLY A 205 -16.87 4.55 -15.53
N VAL A 206 -18.13 4.41 -15.92
CA VAL A 206 -19.29 4.80 -15.10
C VAL A 206 -19.49 3.86 -13.89
N ALA A 207 -20.38 4.22 -12.98
CA ALA A 207 -20.81 3.36 -11.88
C ALA A 207 -21.35 2.02 -12.42
N GLY A 208 -21.06 0.91 -11.73
CA GLY A 208 -21.42 -0.43 -12.19
C GLY A 208 -20.47 -1.06 -13.23
N ALA A 209 -19.52 -0.31 -13.80
CA ALA A 209 -18.62 -0.83 -14.84
C ALA A 209 -17.59 -1.87 -14.37
N GLY A 210 -17.44 -2.08 -13.05
CA GLY A 210 -16.51 -3.08 -12.50
C GLY A 210 -15.09 -2.59 -12.21
N LYS A 211 -14.84 -1.27 -12.27
CA LYS A 211 -13.52 -0.64 -12.00
C LYS A 211 -12.81 -1.15 -10.75
N THR A 212 -13.48 -1.06 -9.60
CA THR A 212 -12.91 -1.41 -8.29
C THR A 212 -12.59 -2.90 -8.21
N THR A 213 -13.48 -3.76 -8.69
CA THR A 213 -13.27 -5.21 -8.75
C THR A 213 -12.14 -5.55 -9.72
N GLY A 214 -12.19 -5.04 -10.94
CA GLY A 214 -11.18 -5.32 -11.97
C GLY A 214 -9.77 -4.85 -11.59
N SER A 215 -9.65 -3.74 -10.85
CA SER A 215 -8.37 -3.22 -10.39
C SER A 215 -7.86 -3.81 -9.08
N GLU A 216 -8.66 -4.60 -8.35
CA GLU A 216 -8.26 -5.17 -7.06
C GLU A 216 -7.05 -6.12 -7.18
N GLY A 217 -7.02 -6.92 -8.24
CA GLY A 217 -5.90 -7.84 -8.50
C GLY A 217 -4.56 -7.12 -8.70
N LEU A 218 -4.57 -5.85 -9.13
CA LEU A 218 -3.35 -5.06 -9.37
C LEU A 218 -2.63 -4.71 -8.07
N LEU A 219 -3.35 -4.60 -6.95
CA LEU A 219 -2.75 -4.27 -5.66
C LEU A 219 -1.75 -5.35 -5.25
N ALA A 220 -2.16 -6.61 -5.35
CA ALA A 220 -1.32 -7.76 -5.06
C ALA A 220 -0.24 -7.97 -6.12
N ALA A 221 -0.64 -7.95 -7.40
CA ALA A 221 0.25 -8.31 -8.50
C ALA A 221 1.42 -7.32 -8.70
N LEU A 222 1.19 -6.04 -8.39
CA LEU A 222 2.18 -4.98 -8.59
C LEU A 222 2.71 -4.40 -7.27
N GLY A 223 2.13 -4.77 -6.12
CA GLY A 223 2.35 -4.03 -4.87
C GLY A 223 1.82 -2.59 -4.95
N ALA A 224 0.73 -2.40 -5.70
CA ALA A 224 0.19 -1.07 -5.97
C ALA A 224 -0.62 -0.53 -4.78
N VAL A 225 -0.56 0.77 -4.55
CA VAL A 225 -1.44 1.49 -3.62
C VAL A 225 -2.62 2.04 -4.39
N ARG A 226 -3.84 1.91 -3.85
CA ARG A 226 -5.04 2.48 -4.46
C ARG A 226 -5.50 3.74 -3.73
N VAL A 227 -5.86 4.73 -4.53
CA VAL A 227 -6.39 6.03 -4.08
C VAL A 227 -7.79 6.18 -4.65
N ARG A 228 -8.82 6.11 -3.79
CA ARG A 228 -10.22 6.08 -4.24
C ARG A 228 -10.89 7.44 -4.10
N SER A 229 -11.60 7.86 -5.15
CA SER A 229 -12.31 9.14 -5.17
C SER A 229 -13.45 9.24 -4.16
N ASP A 230 -14.14 8.15 -3.84
CA ASP A 230 -15.25 8.14 -2.88
C ASP A 230 -14.76 8.28 -1.43
N VAL A 231 -13.69 7.56 -1.08
CA VAL A 231 -13.04 7.65 0.24
C VAL A 231 -12.47 9.05 0.47
N GLU A 232 -11.69 9.57 -0.48
CA GLU A 232 -11.03 10.87 -0.31
C GLU A 232 -12.02 12.03 -0.39
N ARG A 233 -13.10 11.89 -1.15
CA ARG A 233 -14.22 12.84 -1.11
C ARG A 233 -14.81 12.89 0.29
N LYS A 234 -15.18 11.76 0.90
CA LYS A 234 -15.74 11.76 2.28
C LYS A 234 -14.76 12.38 3.28
N ARG A 235 -13.47 12.03 3.19
CA ARG A 235 -12.40 12.58 4.02
C ARG A 235 -12.31 14.11 3.93
N LEU A 236 -12.36 14.68 2.72
CA LEU A 236 -12.33 16.15 2.49
C LEU A 236 -13.51 16.90 3.13
N PHE A 237 -14.60 16.19 3.45
CA PHE A 237 -15.80 16.73 4.11
C PHE A 237 -15.93 16.28 5.57
N GLY A 238 -14.88 15.69 6.16
CA GLY A 238 -14.87 15.27 7.56
C GLY A 238 -15.72 14.04 7.87
N LEU A 239 -16.08 13.27 6.84
CA LEU A 239 -16.90 12.07 6.96
C LEU A 239 -16.02 10.82 7.04
N PRO A 240 -16.38 9.81 7.85
CA PRO A 240 -15.71 8.51 7.85
C PRO A 240 -15.69 7.88 6.45
N PRO A 241 -14.64 7.13 6.06
CA PRO A 241 -14.55 6.47 4.75
C PRO A 241 -15.77 5.60 4.37
N GLU A 242 -16.36 4.94 5.37
CA GLU A 242 -17.50 4.03 5.19
C GLU A 242 -18.86 4.71 5.41
N ALA A 243 -18.89 5.99 5.79
CA ALA A 243 -20.15 6.69 6.02
C ALA A 243 -20.98 6.76 4.73
N ARG A 244 -22.27 6.47 4.82
CA ARG A 244 -23.23 6.77 3.77
C ARG A 244 -23.60 8.24 3.86
N THR A 245 -23.38 8.98 2.79
CA THR A 245 -23.86 10.33 2.63
C THR A 245 -25.17 10.24 1.86
N ALA A 246 -26.28 10.69 2.45
CA ALA A 246 -27.57 10.76 1.75
C ALA A 246 -27.60 11.92 0.72
N SER A 247 -26.44 12.26 0.13
CA SER A 247 -26.27 13.42 -0.74
C SER A 247 -26.76 13.08 -2.14
N ALA A 248 -27.72 13.85 -2.66
CA ALA A 248 -28.13 13.76 -4.05
C ALA A 248 -27.00 14.19 -5.02
N ALA A 249 -27.15 13.84 -6.29
CA ALA A 249 -26.25 14.30 -7.36
C ALA A 249 -26.13 15.84 -7.38
N ASP A 250 -24.91 16.34 -7.59
CA ASP A 250 -24.58 17.79 -7.65
C ASP A 250 -24.88 18.59 -6.36
N GLN A 251 -25.17 17.91 -5.25
CA GLN A 251 -25.35 18.52 -3.93
C GLN A 251 -24.31 18.02 -2.92
N GLY A 252 -24.14 18.76 -1.83
CA GLY A 252 -23.23 18.41 -0.74
C GLY A 252 -21.81 18.11 -1.23
N ILE A 253 -21.37 16.87 -1.05
CA ILE A 253 -20.02 16.43 -1.42
C ILE A 253 -19.81 16.19 -2.93
N TYR A 254 -20.86 16.34 -3.74
CA TYR A 254 -20.85 16.09 -5.19
C TYR A 254 -20.97 17.36 -6.04
N THR A 255 -20.90 18.55 -5.45
CA THR A 255 -20.87 19.81 -6.20
C THR A 255 -19.68 19.88 -7.16
N PRO A 256 -19.73 20.70 -8.23
CA PRO A 256 -18.59 20.90 -9.13
C PRO A 256 -17.29 21.29 -8.40
N GLU A 257 -17.40 22.12 -7.35
CA GLU A 257 -16.26 22.49 -6.51
C GLU A 257 -15.72 21.30 -5.70
N ALA A 258 -16.60 20.51 -5.09
CA ALA A 258 -16.22 19.30 -4.38
C ALA A 258 -15.53 18.29 -5.32
N HIS A 259 -16.02 18.17 -6.55
CA HIS A 259 -15.41 17.35 -7.59
C HIS A 259 -13.98 17.83 -7.92
N ARG A 260 -13.79 19.14 -8.16
CA ARG A 260 -12.45 19.72 -8.40
C ARG A 260 -11.49 19.45 -7.25
N ARG A 261 -11.91 19.74 -6.01
CA ARG A 261 -11.11 19.50 -4.80
C ARG A 261 -10.74 18.03 -4.62
N THR A 262 -11.69 17.12 -4.88
CA THR A 262 -11.43 15.68 -4.81
C THR A 262 -10.37 15.27 -5.83
N TYR A 263 -10.50 15.68 -7.10
CA TYR A 263 -9.54 15.27 -8.13
C TYR A 263 -8.15 15.89 -7.93
N ALA A 264 -8.07 17.13 -7.42
CA ALA A 264 -6.81 17.72 -7.00
C ALA A 264 -6.15 16.89 -5.88
N ARG A 265 -6.94 16.47 -4.88
CA ARG A 265 -6.45 15.60 -3.80
C ARG A 265 -5.96 14.24 -4.31
N LEU A 266 -6.69 13.61 -5.23
CA LEU A 266 -6.26 12.35 -5.84
C LEU A 266 -4.93 12.49 -6.59
N LEU A 267 -4.71 13.63 -7.25
CA LEU A 267 -3.47 13.94 -7.95
C LEU A 267 -2.29 14.10 -6.97
N GLU A 268 -2.48 14.83 -5.87
CA GLU A 268 -1.48 14.98 -4.79
C GLU A 268 -1.09 13.63 -4.17
N LEU A 269 -2.09 12.78 -3.91
CA LEU A 269 -1.88 11.46 -3.33
C LEU A 269 -1.17 10.52 -4.31
N ALA A 270 -1.55 10.55 -5.59
CA ALA A 270 -0.85 9.81 -6.63
C ALA A 270 0.61 10.24 -6.72
N ASP A 271 0.89 11.54 -6.67
CA ASP A 271 2.25 12.07 -6.68
C ASP A 271 3.07 11.60 -5.46
N THR A 272 2.44 11.60 -4.28
CA THR A 272 3.05 11.12 -3.02
C THR A 272 3.46 9.65 -3.12
N VAL A 273 2.56 8.78 -3.59
CA VAL A 273 2.82 7.34 -3.74
C VAL A 273 3.89 7.08 -4.80
N LEU A 274 3.83 7.79 -5.94
CA LEU A 274 4.84 7.67 -6.99
C LEU A 274 6.22 8.13 -6.52
N ALA A 275 6.29 9.19 -5.69
CA ALA A 275 7.54 9.65 -5.08
C ALA A 275 8.14 8.62 -4.11
N ALA A 276 7.31 7.80 -3.46
CA ALA A 276 7.75 6.65 -2.68
C ALA A 276 8.21 5.45 -3.53
N GLY A 277 8.11 5.55 -4.86
CA GLY A 277 8.54 4.51 -5.80
C GLY A 277 7.56 3.34 -5.94
N LEU A 278 6.30 3.52 -5.53
CA LEU A 278 5.26 2.50 -5.61
C LEU A 278 4.34 2.74 -6.83
N PRO A 279 3.82 1.68 -7.47
CA PRO A 279 2.73 1.82 -8.42
C PRO A 279 1.48 2.36 -7.72
N VAL A 280 0.72 3.19 -8.42
CA VAL A 280 -0.53 3.76 -7.90
C VAL A 280 -1.69 3.51 -8.86
N VAL A 281 -2.81 3.04 -8.30
CA VAL A 281 -4.11 2.95 -8.97
C VAL A 281 -4.99 4.07 -8.46
N VAL A 282 -5.35 5.03 -9.30
CA VAL A 282 -6.33 6.06 -8.95
C VAL A 282 -7.71 5.57 -9.38
N ASP A 283 -8.53 5.19 -8.41
CA ASP A 283 -9.87 4.63 -8.65
C ASP A 283 -10.95 5.72 -8.59
N ALA A 284 -11.34 6.18 -9.78
CA ALA A 284 -12.41 7.15 -9.97
C ALA A 284 -13.15 6.88 -11.29
N THR A 285 -14.19 7.66 -11.57
CA THR A 285 -14.95 7.48 -12.82
C THR A 285 -14.21 8.01 -14.04
N PHE A 286 -13.40 9.06 -13.89
CA PHE A 286 -12.58 9.67 -14.95
C PHE A 286 -13.33 9.83 -16.28
N LEU A 287 -14.53 10.41 -16.22
CA LEU A 287 -15.48 10.45 -17.34
C LEU A 287 -15.03 11.31 -18.52
N LEU A 288 -14.24 12.35 -18.24
CA LEU A 288 -13.93 13.42 -19.19
C LEU A 288 -12.40 13.57 -19.37
N PRO A 289 -11.91 13.92 -20.57
CA PRO A 289 -10.48 14.07 -20.84
C PRO A 289 -9.79 15.10 -19.93
N GLU A 290 -10.45 16.21 -19.61
CA GLU A 290 -9.92 17.26 -18.73
C GLU A 290 -9.65 16.77 -17.30
N HIS A 291 -10.31 15.70 -16.86
CA HIS A 291 -10.04 15.09 -15.55
C HIS A 291 -8.85 14.12 -15.60
N ARG A 292 -8.54 13.57 -16.79
CA ARG A 292 -7.43 12.61 -17.00
C ARG A 292 -6.12 13.33 -17.32
N ALA A 293 -6.19 14.47 -18.01
CA ALA A 293 -5.02 15.23 -18.46
C ALA A 293 -4.02 15.57 -17.33
N PRO A 294 -4.43 16.01 -16.12
CA PRO A 294 -3.48 16.31 -15.04
C PRO A 294 -2.65 15.10 -14.60
N PHE A 295 -3.21 13.88 -14.66
CA PHE A 295 -2.52 12.64 -14.32
C PHE A 295 -1.53 12.21 -15.41
N ARG A 296 -1.87 12.43 -16.69
CA ARG A 296 -0.91 12.28 -17.79
C ARG A 296 0.30 13.21 -17.59
N ASP A 297 0.04 14.46 -17.24
CA ASP A 297 1.11 15.44 -17.01
C ASP A 297 1.96 15.08 -15.78
N LEU A 298 1.34 14.54 -14.73
CA LEU A 298 2.05 13.98 -13.57
C LEU A 298 2.98 12.84 -13.98
N ALA A 299 2.47 11.85 -14.72
CA ALA A 299 3.30 10.73 -15.17
C ALA A 299 4.49 11.18 -16.02
N ARG A 300 4.28 12.13 -16.94
CA ARG A 300 5.35 12.73 -17.74
C ARG A 300 6.40 13.45 -16.87
N ARG A 301 5.98 14.26 -15.90
CA ARG A 301 6.90 14.95 -14.98
C ARG A 301 7.73 13.98 -14.14
N ARG A 302 7.14 12.84 -13.75
CA ARG A 302 7.82 11.80 -12.96
C ARG A 302 8.60 10.80 -13.81
N GLY A 303 8.40 10.79 -15.13
CA GLY A 303 9.03 9.83 -16.04
C GLY A 303 8.57 8.39 -15.80
N VAL A 304 7.30 8.19 -15.42
CA VAL A 304 6.75 6.86 -15.09
C VAL A 304 5.75 6.38 -16.15
N PRO A 305 5.61 5.06 -16.39
CA PRO A 305 4.60 4.52 -17.28
C PRO A 305 3.19 4.93 -16.86
N PHE A 306 2.36 5.29 -17.84
CA PHE A 306 0.97 5.72 -17.63
C PHE A 306 -0.03 4.94 -18.46
N ALA A 307 -1.02 4.32 -17.79
CA ALA A 307 -2.12 3.66 -18.46
C ALA A 307 -3.50 4.06 -17.92
N ILE A 308 -4.48 4.04 -18.82
CA ILE A 308 -5.90 4.18 -18.49
C ILE A 308 -6.58 2.83 -18.71
N LEU A 309 -7.18 2.31 -17.64
CA LEU A 309 -7.95 1.08 -17.59
C LEU A 309 -9.43 1.44 -17.81
N ALA A 310 -9.89 1.37 -19.06
CA ALA A 310 -11.25 1.70 -19.45
C ALA A 310 -12.18 0.48 -19.27
N PHE A 311 -13.18 0.61 -18.40
CA PHE A 311 -14.18 -0.40 -18.12
C PHE A 311 -15.50 -0.01 -18.76
N GLU A 312 -16.01 -0.87 -19.63
CA GLU A 312 -17.19 -0.62 -20.46
C GLU A 312 -18.17 -1.79 -20.35
N ALA A 313 -19.46 -1.49 -20.23
CA ALA A 313 -20.52 -2.48 -20.23
C ALA A 313 -21.83 -1.85 -20.77
N PRO A 314 -22.75 -2.66 -21.33
CA PRO A 314 -24.08 -2.20 -21.72
C PRO A 314 -24.85 -1.59 -20.54
N GLU A 315 -25.74 -0.62 -20.79
CA GLU A 315 -26.51 0.08 -19.75
C GLU A 315 -27.29 -0.90 -18.86
N GLU A 316 -27.83 -1.96 -19.45
CA GLU A 316 -28.61 -2.98 -18.75
C GLU A 316 -27.76 -3.69 -17.68
N VAL A 317 -26.51 -4.02 -18.03
CA VAL A 317 -25.55 -4.66 -17.12
C VAL A 317 -25.12 -3.70 -16.02
N LEU A 318 -24.85 -2.44 -16.37
CA LEU A 318 -24.51 -1.39 -15.40
C LEU A 318 -25.64 -1.18 -14.39
N ALA A 319 -26.88 -1.09 -14.87
CA ALA A 319 -28.06 -0.89 -14.03
C ALA A 319 -28.32 -2.10 -13.11
N ALA A 320 -28.15 -3.33 -13.62
CA ALA A 320 -28.26 -4.54 -12.80
C ALA A 320 -27.24 -4.53 -11.64
N ARG A 321 -25.96 -4.31 -11.95
CA ARG A 321 -24.88 -4.27 -10.95
C ARG A 321 -25.04 -3.16 -9.91
N VAL A 322 -25.54 -2.00 -10.31
CA VAL A 322 -25.83 -0.89 -9.38
C VAL A 322 -26.96 -1.27 -8.41
N ARG A 323 -28.03 -1.91 -8.91
CA ARG A 323 -29.14 -2.37 -8.05
C ARG A 323 -28.72 -3.47 -7.07
N GLU A 324 -27.98 -4.47 -7.55
CA GLU A 324 -27.46 -5.56 -6.71
C GLU A 324 -26.58 -5.02 -5.57
N ARG A 325 -25.69 -4.08 -5.89
CA ARG A 325 -24.83 -3.43 -4.91
C ARG A 325 -25.61 -2.63 -3.86
N ALA A 326 -26.61 -1.88 -4.30
CA ALA A 326 -27.48 -1.13 -3.39
C ALA A 326 -28.23 -2.07 -2.44
N ALA A 327 -28.67 -3.23 -2.92
CA ALA A 327 -29.32 -4.26 -2.10
C ALA A 327 -28.37 -4.94 -1.11
N ALA A 328 -27.12 -5.22 -1.52
CA ALA A 328 -26.11 -5.86 -0.68
C ALA A 328 -25.59 -4.96 0.45
N GLY A 329 -25.71 -3.63 0.29
CA GLY A 329 -25.38 -2.65 1.32
C GLY A 329 -23.90 -2.58 1.73
N ALA A 330 -22.99 -3.21 0.96
CA ALA A 330 -21.62 -3.49 1.38
C ALA A 330 -20.52 -2.65 0.69
N ASP A 331 -20.87 -1.59 -0.07
CA ASP A 331 -19.89 -0.77 -0.81
C ASP A 331 -20.01 0.72 -0.45
N ALA A 332 -18.87 1.43 -0.44
CA ALA A 332 -18.75 2.86 -0.16
C ALA A 332 -19.27 3.75 -1.31
N SER A 333 -19.49 3.17 -2.50
CA SER A 333 -20.02 3.85 -3.68
C SER A 333 -21.52 4.11 -3.56
N GLU A 334 -21.91 5.39 -3.53
CA GLU A 334 -23.30 5.87 -3.35
C GLU A 334 -24.06 6.09 -4.67
N ALA A 335 -23.50 5.66 -5.80
CA ALA A 335 -24.11 5.90 -7.11
C ALA A 335 -25.34 4.98 -7.31
N ASP A 336 -26.51 5.58 -7.42
CA ASP A 336 -27.73 4.90 -7.87
C ASP A 336 -27.81 4.82 -9.41
N VAL A 337 -28.90 4.24 -9.91
CA VAL A 337 -29.13 4.07 -11.36
C VAL A 337 -29.30 5.43 -12.06
N GLU A 338 -29.85 6.46 -11.40
CA GLU A 338 -29.98 7.79 -11.99
C GLU A 338 -28.62 8.46 -12.15
N ILE A 339 -27.79 8.42 -11.11
CA ILE A 339 -26.39 8.89 -11.14
C ILE A 339 -25.63 8.16 -12.24
N MET A 340 -25.76 6.84 -12.33
CA MET A 340 -25.11 6.04 -13.37
C MET A 340 -25.51 6.51 -14.79
N ARG A 341 -26.80 6.75 -15.05
CA ARG A 341 -27.28 7.29 -16.33
C ARG A 341 -26.75 8.70 -16.62
N ARG A 342 -26.71 9.58 -15.62
CA ARG A 342 -26.08 10.91 -15.75
C ARG A 342 -24.60 10.80 -16.13
N GLN A 343 -23.88 9.84 -15.55
CA GLN A 343 -22.48 9.57 -15.88
C GLN A 343 -22.33 9.06 -17.31
N LEU A 344 -23.23 8.20 -17.80
CA LEU A 344 -23.23 7.74 -19.20
C LEU A 344 -23.35 8.90 -20.19
N GLY A 345 -24.24 9.86 -19.96
CA GLY A 345 -24.37 11.04 -20.82
C GLY A 345 -23.09 11.90 -20.91
N ARG A 346 -22.27 11.88 -19.85
CA ARG A 346 -20.98 12.59 -19.77
C ARG A 346 -19.78 11.74 -20.18
N TRP A 347 -19.95 10.43 -20.37
CA TRP A 347 -18.83 9.55 -20.68
C TRP A 347 -18.17 9.93 -22.01
N ARG A 348 -16.87 10.16 -21.97
CA ARG A 348 -16.01 10.35 -23.14
C ARG A 348 -14.91 9.28 -23.04
N PRO A 349 -15.05 8.17 -23.80
CA PRO A 349 -14.09 7.07 -23.77
C PRO A 349 -12.66 7.58 -23.94
N PRO A 350 -11.67 7.04 -23.20
CA PRO A 350 -10.28 7.44 -23.35
C PRO A 350 -9.78 7.20 -24.77
N ALA A 351 -9.14 8.19 -25.36
CA ALA A 351 -8.52 8.11 -26.67
C ALA A 351 -7.03 7.69 -26.55
N PRO A 352 -6.43 7.01 -27.55
CA PRO A 352 -5.09 6.41 -27.45
C PRO A 352 -3.91 7.33 -27.07
N GLU A 353 -4.05 8.64 -27.26
CA GLU A 353 -3.09 9.74 -27.06
C GLU A 353 -3.18 10.30 -25.63
N GLU A 354 -4.21 9.91 -24.90
CA GLU A 354 -4.40 10.30 -23.50
C GLU A 354 -3.47 9.54 -22.55
N ALA A 355 -2.85 8.44 -22.96
CA ALA A 355 -1.92 7.66 -22.15
C ALA A 355 -0.87 6.94 -23.00
N ASP A 356 0.15 6.37 -22.37
CA ASP A 356 1.06 5.46 -23.08
C ASP A 356 0.32 4.19 -23.50
N ARG A 357 -0.71 3.81 -22.73
CA ARG A 357 -1.60 2.70 -23.03
C ARG A 357 -3.03 2.95 -22.55
N VAL A 358 -4.00 2.69 -23.43
CA VAL A 358 -5.41 2.54 -23.05
C VAL A 358 -5.77 1.06 -23.13
N LEU A 359 -6.09 0.46 -21.99
CA LEU A 359 -6.51 -0.95 -21.88
C LEU A 359 -8.02 -1.00 -21.66
N ARG A 360 -8.75 -1.69 -22.54
CA ARG A 360 -10.22 -1.75 -22.50
C ARG A 360 -10.69 -3.10 -21.99
N PHE A 361 -11.67 -3.07 -21.10
CA PHE A 361 -12.24 -4.25 -20.46
C PHE A 361 -13.77 -4.21 -20.59
N GLY A 362 -14.33 -5.29 -21.15
CA GLY A 362 -15.77 -5.51 -21.22
C GLY A 362 -16.37 -6.00 -19.89
N PRO A 363 -17.68 -6.31 -19.86
CA PRO A 363 -18.37 -6.74 -18.64
C PRO A 363 -17.78 -8.02 -18.02
N ASP A 364 -17.19 -8.90 -18.83
CA ASP A 364 -16.60 -10.18 -18.40
C ASP A 364 -15.09 -10.07 -18.09
N GLY A 365 -14.53 -8.86 -18.15
CA GLY A 365 -13.15 -8.58 -17.80
C GLY A 365 -12.91 -8.71 -16.29
N GLY A 366 -12.59 -9.93 -15.83
CA GLY A 366 -12.26 -10.20 -14.43
C GLY A 366 -10.89 -9.62 -14.01
N PRO A 367 -10.60 -9.61 -12.69
CA PRO A 367 -9.35 -9.06 -12.14
C PRO A 367 -8.08 -9.67 -12.76
N GLU A 368 -8.09 -10.96 -13.06
CA GLU A 368 -6.96 -11.67 -13.69
C GLU A 368 -6.64 -11.14 -15.10
N ALA A 369 -7.67 -10.82 -15.89
CA ALA A 369 -7.48 -10.27 -17.22
C ALA A 369 -6.86 -8.87 -17.17
N VAL A 370 -7.27 -8.05 -16.19
CA VAL A 370 -6.69 -6.72 -15.94
C VAL A 370 -5.22 -6.85 -15.53
N VAL A 371 -4.92 -7.72 -14.57
CA VAL A 371 -3.55 -7.98 -14.10
C VAL A 371 -2.66 -8.41 -15.25
N ARG A 372 -3.10 -9.40 -16.06
CA ARG A 372 -2.34 -9.88 -17.21
C ARG A 372 -2.07 -8.76 -18.22
N ALA A 373 -3.09 -8.00 -18.61
CA ALA A 373 -2.94 -6.93 -19.59
C ALA A 373 -1.96 -5.82 -19.12
N VAL A 374 -2.00 -5.46 -17.83
CA VAL A 374 -1.06 -4.48 -17.26
C VAL A 374 0.34 -5.06 -17.14
N HIS A 375 0.48 -6.31 -16.70
CA HIS A 375 1.77 -6.98 -16.61
C HIS A 375 2.44 -7.12 -17.98
N ASP A 376 1.71 -7.52 -19.01
CA ASP A 376 2.22 -7.66 -20.38
C ASP A 376 2.69 -6.30 -20.92
N TRP A 377 1.97 -5.23 -20.62
CA TRP A 377 2.39 -3.88 -21.00
C TRP A 377 3.65 -3.41 -20.27
N LEU A 378 3.71 -3.57 -18.94
CA LEU A 378 4.88 -3.19 -18.15
C LEU A 378 6.10 -4.10 -18.42
N GLY A 379 5.87 -5.35 -18.82
CA GLY A 379 6.88 -6.35 -19.11
C GLY A 379 7.42 -6.32 -20.53
N GLY A 380 6.59 -5.98 -21.52
CA GLY A 380 6.90 -5.95 -22.95
C GLY A 380 7.71 -4.76 -23.44
N GLY A 381 8.12 -3.85 -22.54
CA GLY A 381 9.02 -2.74 -22.82
C GLY A 381 10.50 -3.03 -22.53
N ARG A 382 10.89 -4.30 -22.43
CA ARG A 382 12.29 -4.73 -22.20
C ARG A 382 12.99 -5.17 -23.45
#